data_AF-A0A920BL01-F1
#
_entry.id   AF-A0A920BL01-F1
#
_cell.length_a   1.000
_cell.length_b   1.000
_cell.length_c   1.000
_cell.angle_alpha   90.00
_cell.angle_beta   90.00
_cell.angle_gamma   90.00
#
_symmetry.space_group_name_H-M   'P 1'
#
loop_
_entity.id
_entity.type
_entity.pdbx_description
1 polymer ?
#
loop_
_entity_poly.entity_id
_entity_poly.type
_entity_poly.pdbx_seq_one_letter_code
_entity_poly.pdbx_strand_id
1 'polypeptide(L)'
;MKVRHLTDAQFGSVITEIDLENLTNEQSERIRSLWNERALLIFPEAYLSKQGQDDFALVFGELEFPRTAISNVGKSGFIHSQPDDDVVKVIRGNEGWHHDSTYMPVQALGAVFSADIVPDKGGLTGWADMRAAYEALDLECKKGSNPVCVSLVLLQSGS
;
A
#
# COMPACT_ATOMS: atom_id res chain seq x y z
N MET A 1 -18.04 6.83 -8.74
CA MET A 1 -16.87 6.98 -7.86
C MET A 1 -17.07 8.19 -6.96
N LYS A 2 -17.10 7.97 -5.65
CA LYS A 2 -17.08 9.04 -4.63
C LYS A 2 -15.73 9.05 -3.93
N VAL A 3 -15.23 10.24 -3.62
CA VAL A 3 -13.93 10.45 -2.97
C VAL A 3 -14.14 11.22 -1.68
N ARG A 4 -13.58 10.71 -0.58
CA ARG A 4 -13.54 11.37 0.72
C ARG A 4 -12.11 11.43 1.23
N HIS A 5 -11.57 12.62 1.43
CA HIS A 5 -10.22 12.77 1.99
C HIS A 5 -10.20 12.41 3.48
N LEU A 6 -9.07 11.89 3.96
CA LEU A 6 -8.84 11.74 5.40
C LEU A 6 -8.73 13.14 6.02
N THR A 7 -9.38 13.36 7.17
CA THR A 7 -9.43 14.68 7.81
C THR A 7 -8.25 14.95 8.73
N ASP A 8 -7.67 13.88 9.29
CA ASP A 8 -6.63 13.97 10.31
C ASP A 8 -5.23 13.90 9.71
N ALA A 9 -5.14 13.89 8.37
CA ALA A 9 -3.89 13.80 7.62
C ALA A 9 -3.97 14.64 6.32
N GLN A 10 -2.84 15.21 5.90
CA GLN A 10 -2.76 15.98 4.65
C GLN A 10 -2.74 15.09 3.39
N PHE A 11 -2.64 13.78 3.58
CA PHE A 11 -2.59 12.73 2.56
C PHE A 11 -3.73 11.73 2.80
N GLY A 12 -3.94 10.80 1.88
CA GLY A 12 -4.96 9.77 2.00
C GLY A 12 -6.33 10.20 1.46
N SER A 13 -6.99 9.26 0.78
CA SER A 13 -8.41 9.34 0.42
C SER A 13 -9.07 7.98 0.45
N VAL A 14 -10.34 7.94 0.85
CA VAL A 14 -11.22 6.78 0.72
C VAL A 14 -12.05 6.92 -0.55
N ILE A 15 -12.09 5.88 -1.36
CA ILE A 15 -12.84 5.85 -2.61
C ILE A 15 -13.91 4.75 -2.53
N THR A 16 -15.14 5.09 -2.90
CA THR A 16 -16.28 4.16 -2.96
C THR A 16 -17.06 4.32 -4.26
N GLU A 17 -18.07 3.46 -4.47
CA GLU A 17 -18.94 3.48 -5.66
C GLU A 17 -18.13 3.39 -6.97
N ILE A 18 -17.24 2.41 -7.01
CA ILE A 18 -16.38 2.13 -8.16
C ILE A 18 -16.20 0.63 -8.32
N ASP A 19 -16.20 0.18 -9.57
CA ASP A 19 -15.82 -1.18 -9.95
C ASP A 19 -14.36 -1.13 -10.39
N LEU A 20 -13.47 -1.70 -9.59
CA LEU A 20 -12.03 -1.69 -9.84
C LEU A 20 -11.60 -2.72 -10.89
N GLU A 21 -12.43 -3.72 -11.20
CA GLU A 21 -12.14 -4.70 -12.26
C GLU A 21 -12.51 -4.15 -13.64
N ASN A 22 -13.44 -3.18 -13.71
CA ASN A 22 -13.95 -2.63 -14.97
C ASN A 22 -13.83 -1.10 -15.04
N LEU A 23 -12.62 -0.59 -14.81
CA LEU A 23 -12.35 0.84 -14.88
C LEU A 23 -12.39 1.36 -16.33
N THR A 24 -13.06 2.49 -16.54
CA THR A 24 -12.87 3.26 -17.76
C THR A 24 -11.51 3.96 -17.75
N ASN A 25 -11.01 4.35 -18.92
CA ASN A 25 -9.76 5.12 -19.01
C ASN A 25 -9.80 6.41 -18.17
N GLU A 26 -10.95 7.10 -18.16
CA GLU A 26 -11.16 8.30 -17.35
C GLU A 26 -11.05 8.00 -15.84
N GLN A 27 -11.63 6.89 -15.39
CA GLN A 27 -11.53 6.47 -13.99
C GLN A 27 -10.09 6.10 -13.62
N SER A 28 -9.40 5.34 -14.46
CA SER A 28 -7.99 4.98 -14.27
C SER A 28 -7.09 6.21 -14.17
N GLU A 29 -7.25 7.18 -15.08
CA GLU A 29 -6.51 8.44 -15.04
C GLU A 29 -6.82 9.25 -13.78
N ARG A 30 -8.09 9.32 -13.39
CA ARG A 30 -8.52 10.04 -12.19
C ARG A 30 -7.94 9.40 -10.92
N ILE A 31 -7.94 8.09 -10.83
CA ILE A 31 -7.35 7.33 -9.71
C ILE A 31 -5.85 7.59 -9.65
N ARG A 32 -5.12 7.46 -10.76
CA ARG A 32 -3.68 7.71 -10.81
C ARG A 32 -3.34 9.14 -10.43
N SER A 33 -4.11 10.12 -10.92
CA SER A 33 -3.92 11.53 -10.55
C SER A 33 -4.18 11.76 -9.06
N LEU A 34 -5.24 11.18 -8.51
CA LEU A 34 -5.57 11.31 -7.09
C LEU A 34 -4.51 10.64 -6.22
N TRP A 35 -3.96 9.50 -6.63
CA TRP A 35 -2.86 8.85 -5.93
C TRP A 35 -1.60 9.71 -5.92
N ASN A 36 -1.20 10.30 -7.06
CA ASN A 36 -0.05 11.20 -7.10
C ASN A 36 -0.20 12.39 -6.15
N GLU A 37 -1.41 12.93 -6.01
CA GLU A 37 -1.69 14.04 -5.10
C GLU A 37 -1.73 13.57 -3.63
N ARG A 38 -2.45 12.48 -3.37
CA ARG A 38 -2.84 12.08 -2.02
C ARG A 38 -1.96 11.00 -1.41
N ALA A 39 -1.03 10.39 -2.16
CA ALA A 39 -0.09 9.34 -1.78
C ALA A 39 -0.67 8.03 -1.23
N LEU A 40 -1.91 8.04 -0.72
CA LEU A 40 -2.65 6.90 -0.19
C LEU A 40 -4.09 6.90 -0.70
N LEU A 41 -4.51 5.78 -1.27
CA LEU A 41 -5.91 5.50 -1.61
C LEU A 41 -6.37 4.25 -0.86
N ILE A 42 -7.56 4.32 -0.27
CA ILE A 42 -8.22 3.22 0.44
C ILE A 42 -9.51 2.90 -0.27
N PHE A 43 -9.69 1.62 -0.65
CA PHE A 43 -10.91 1.12 -1.28
C PHE A 43 -11.56 0.10 -0.36
N PRO A 44 -12.58 0.51 0.42
CA PRO A 44 -13.32 -0.40 1.29
C PRO A 44 -14.15 -1.38 0.46
N GLU A 45 -14.33 -2.60 0.98
CA GLU A 45 -15.18 -3.63 0.38
C GLU A 45 -14.79 -3.97 -1.06
N ALA A 46 -13.49 -3.86 -1.36
CA ALA A 46 -12.92 -4.25 -2.65
C ALA A 46 -12.61 -5.75 -2.66
N TYR A 47 -13.44 -6.54 -3.34
CA TYR A 47 -13.27 -7.98 -3.47
C TYR A 47 -12.76 -8.35 -4.87
N LEU A 48 -11.50 -8.01 -5.15
CA LEU A 48 -10.93 -8.30 -6.46
C LEU A 48 -10.59 -9.77 -6.61
N SER A 49 -10.80 -10.28 -7.81
CA SER A 49 -10.12 -11.48 -8.25
C SER A 49 -8.61 -11.24 -8.26
N LYS A 50 -7.84 -12.33 -8.24
CA LYS A 50 -6.38 -12.28 -8.38
C LYS A 50 -5.98 -11.49 -9.63
N GLN A 51 -6.59 -11.80 -10.77
CA GLN A 51 -6.30 -11.07 -12.01
C GLN A 51 -6.74 -9.60 -11.91
N GLY A 52 -7.90 -9.32 -11.34
CA GLY A 52 -8.37 -7.95 -11.12
C GLY A 52 -7.41 -7.11 -10.27
N GLN A 53 -6.76 -7.69 -9.26
CA GLN A 53 -5.73 -6.97 -8.49
C GLN A 53 -4.48 -6.66 -9.33
N ASP A 54 -4.04 -7.60 -10.17
CA ASP A 54 -2.91 -7.37 -11.08
C ASP A 54 -3.25 -6.29 -12.11
N ASP A 55 -4.44 -6.37 -12.72
CA ASP A 55 -4.93 -5.41 -13.71
C ASP A 55 -5.11 -4.01 -13.10
N PHE A 56 -5.61 -3.94 -11.86
CA PHE A 56 -5.72 -2.68 -11.12
C PHE A 56 -4.35 -2.09 -10.78
N ALA A 57 -3.36 -2.91 -10.41
CA ALA A 57 -2.00 -2.44 -10.16
C ALA A 57 -1.35 -1.85 -11.41
N LEU A 58 -1.66 -2.39 -12.60
CA LEU A 58 -1.18 -1.87 -13.89
C LEU A 58 -1.70 -0.45 -14.23
N VAL A 59 -2.74 0.04 -13.55
CA VAL A 59 -3.18 1.45 -13.66
C VAL A 59 -2.07 2.43 -13.23
N PHE A 60 -1.22 2.00 -12.28
CA PHE A 60 -0.18 2.83 -11.67
C PHE A 60 1.19 2.65 -12.32
N GLY A 61 1.47 1.48 -12.91
CA GLY A 61 2.75 1.20 -13.56
C GLY A 61 2.98 -0.31 -13.79
N GLU A 62 4.18 -0.65 -14.27
CA GLU A 62 4.58 -2.05 -14.45
C GLU A 62 4.76 -2.76 -13.10
N LEU A 63 4.49 -4.06 -13.06
CA LEU A 63 4.70 -4.88 -11.86
C LEU A 63 6.17 -5.22 -11.69
N GLU A 64 6.74 -4.94 -10.53
CA GLU A 64 8.13 -5.31 -10.20
C GLU A 64 8.30 -6.83 -10.12
N PHE A 65 7.35 -7.51 -9.46
CA PHE A 65 7.32 -8.96 -9.28
C PHE A 65 5.89 -9.50 -9.40
N PRO A 66 5.72 -10.81 -9.63
CA PRO A 66 4.41 -11.44 -9.47
C PRO A 66 3.87 -11.23 -8.05
N ARG A 67 2.55 -10.99 -7.94
CA ARG A 67 1.87 -10.86 -6.66
C ARG A 67 2.22 -12.03 -5.74
N THR A 68 2.64 -11.70 -4.52
CA THR A 68 2.97 -12.66 -3.46
C THR A 68 2.12 -12.36 -2.23
N ALA A 69 1.56 -13.41 -1.63
CA ALA A 69 0.79 -13.28 -0.39
C ALA A 69 1.76 -13.09 0.79
N ILE A 70 1.50 -12.07 1.62
CA ILE A 70 2.15 -11.90 2.91
C ILE A 70 1.26 -12.62 3.93
N SER A 71 1.68 -13.82 4.34
CA SER A 71 0.88 -14.68 5.19
C SER A 71 1.77 -15.55 6.09
N ASN A 72 1.38 -15.68 7.36
CA ASN A 72 1.97 -16.68 8.24
C ASN A 72 1.32 -18.06 8.07
N VAL A 73 0.36 -18.20 7.15
CA VAL A 73 -0.26 -19.49 6.79
C VAL A 73 0.37 -19.98 5.49
N GLY A 74 1.11 -21.09 5.58
CA GLY A 74 1.74 -21.73 4.45
C GLY A 74 0.73 -22.41 3.52
N LYS A 75 1.19 -22.87 2.34
CA LYS A 75 0.32 -23.50 1.31
C LYS A 75 -0.42 -24.75 1.80
N SER A 76 0.11 -25.44 2.80
CA SER A 76 -0.51 -26.60 3.44
C SER A 76 -1.56 -26.24 4.50
N GLY A 77 -1.79 -24.95 4.76
CA GLY A 77 -2.60 -24.46 5.88
C GLY A 77 -1.85 -24.43 7.21
N PHE A 78 -0.57 -24.83 7.24
CA PHE A 78 0.24 -24.78 8.45
C PHE A 78 0.55 -23.33 8.85
N ILE A 79 0.41 -23.04 10.14
CA ILE A 79 0.67 -21.71 10.70
C ILE A 79 2.12 -21.61 11.17
N HIS A 80 2.90 -20.78 10.48
CA HIS A 80 4.22 -20.34 10.89
C HIS A 80 4.11 -19.41 12.11
N SER A 81 4.69 -19.82 13.23
CA SER A 81 4.60 -19.09 14.51
C SER A 81 5.89 -19.08 15.32
N GLN A 82 6.87 -19.93 14.96
CA GLN A 82 8.11 -20.04 15.71
C GLN A 82 9.03 -18.85 15.42
N PRO A 83 9.68 -18.23 16.42
CA PRO A 83 10.52 -17.04 16.20
C PRO A 83 11.73 -17.28 15.30
N ASP A 84 12.23 -18.51 15.26
CA ASP A 84 13.35 -18.94 14.41
C ASP A 84 12.92 -19.38 13.01
N ASP A 85 11.62 -19.42 12.72
CA ASP A 85 11.08 -19.66 11.39
C ASP A 85 11.38 -18.48 10.46
N ASP A 86 12.00 -18.74 9.31
CA ASP A 86 12.38 -17.70 8.37
C ASP A 86 11.17 -16.94 7.80
N VAL A 87 10.01 -17.59 7.65
CA VAL A 87 8.76 -16.92 7.25
C VAL A 87 8.33 -15.91 8.31
N VAL A 88 8.40 -16.28 9.58
CA VAL A 88 8.05 -15.39 10.70
C VAL A 88 9.01 -14.23 10.80
N LYS A 89 10.32 -14.46 10.60
CA LYS A 89 11.33 -13.40 10.61
C LYS A 89 11.07 -12.38 9.50
N VAL A 90 10.75 -12.82 8.29
CA VAL A 90 10.45 -11.93 7.16
C VAL A 90 9.21 -11.08 7.47
N ILE A 91 8.12 -11.70 7.92
CA ILE A 91 6.87 -10.98 8.23
C ILE A 91 7.08 -9.96 9.37
N ARG A 92 7.84 -10.32 10.41
CA ARG A 92 8.20 -9.39 11.49
C ARG A 92 9.05 -8.22 11.01
N GLY A 93 9.83 -8.39 9.95
CA GLY A 93 10.56 -7.30 9.30
C GLY A 93 9.64 -6.16 8.83
N ASN A 94 8.39 -6.48 8.48
CA ASN A 94 7.40 -5.51 8.02
C ASN A 94 6.67 -4.78 9.18
N GLU A 95 6.92 -5.15 10.44
CA GLU A 95 6.33 -4.47 11.61
C GLU A 95 6.97 -3.10 11.90
N GLY A 96 8.19 -2.86 11.38
CA GLY A 96 8.88 -1.58 11.50
C GLY A 96 8.46 -0.57 10.44
N TRP A 97 8.76 0.73 10.64
CA TRP A 97 8.61 1.73 9.59
C TRP A 97 9.59 1.45 8.44
N HIS A 98 9.06 1.30 7.24
CA HIS A 98 9.85 1.00 6.04
C HIS A 98 9.21 1.61 4.78
N HIS A 99 9.97 1.58 3.70
CA HIS A 99 9.50 1.76 2.33
C HIS A 99 9.98 0.54 1.54
N ASP A 100 9.06 -0.06 0.79
CA ASP A 100 9.32 -1.25 -0.01
C ASP A 100 10.44 -1.03 -1.04
N SER A 101 11.22 -2.08 -1.27
CA SER A 101 12.25 -2.13 -2.30
C SER A 101 13.31 -1.00 -2.27
N THR A 102 13.55 -0.31 -1.14
CA THR A 102 14.59 0.75 -1.07
C THR A 102 16.02 0.23 -1.26
N TYR A 103 16.21 -1.09 -1.15
CA TYR A 103 17.48 -1.77 -1.41
C TYR A 103 17.73 -2.04 -2.91
N MET A 104 16.74 -1.82 -3.78
CA MET A 104 16.86 -2.01 -5.22
C MET A 104 17.42 -0.77 -5.92
N PRO A 105 18.16 -0.92 -7.04
CA PRO A 105 18.66 0.22 -7.81
C PRO A 105 17.55 1.12 -8.36
N VAL A 106 16.41 0.51 -8.72
CA VAL A 106 15.16 1.20 -9.06
C VAL A 106 14.15 0.79 -7.99
N GLN A 107 13.72 1.75 -7.19
CA GLN A 107 12.78 1.51 -6.09
C GLN A 107 11.36 1.34 -6.63
N ALA A 108 10.53 0.61 -5.88
CA ALA A 108 9.12 0.52 -6.18
C ALA A 108 8.48 1.91 -6.14
N LEU A 109 7.61 2.21 -7.11
CA LEU A 109 6.86 3.47 -7.13
C LEU A 109 5.78 3.49 -6.04
N GLY A 110 5.26 2.31 -5.71
CA GLY A 110 4.27 2.07 -4.67
C GLY A 110 3.85 0.61 -4.72
N ALA A 111 2.87 0.25 -3.88
CA ALA A 111 2.32 -1.10 -3.85
C ALA A 111 0.79 -1.08 -3.76
N VAL A 112 0.18 -2.17 -4.21
CA VAL A 112 -1.26 -2.45 -4.15
C VAL A 112 -1.47 -3.73 -3.34
N PHE A 113 -2.10 -3.60 -2.18
CA PHE A 113 -2.37 -4.73 -1.28
C PHE A 113 -3.87 -4.92 -1.07
N SER A 114 -4.31 -6.18 -0.97
CA SER A 114 -5.68 -6.57 -0.58
C SER A 114 -5.63 -7.33 0.74
N ALA A 115 -6.66 -7.17 1.57
CA ALA A 115 -6.75 -7.79 2.88
C ALA A 115 -7.61 -9.07 2.85
N ASP A 116 -7.07 -10.19 2.37
CA ASP A 116 -7.85 -11.42 2.15
C ASP A 116 -8.43 -12.01 3.44
N ILE A 117 -7.63 -12.05 4.51
CA ILE A 117 -8.03 -12.54 5.84
C ILE A 117 -7.52 -11.52 6.86
N VAL A 118 -8.45 -10.84 7.52
CA VAL A 118 -8.15 -9.84 8.55
C VAL A 118 -8.19 -10.49 9.93
N PRO A 119 -7.15 -10.35 10.77
CA PRO A 119 -7.19 -10.88 12.13
C PRO A 119 -8.16 -10.09 13.02
N ASP A 120 -8.84 -10.78 13.95
CA ASP A 120 -9.78 -10.15 14.90
C ASP A 120 -9.13 -9.08 15.80
N LYS A 121 -7.80 -9.13 15.97
CA LYS A 121 -7.02 -8.22 16.80
C LYS A 121 -5.66 -7.96 16.17
N GLY A 122 -5.18 -6.72 16.28
CA GLY A 122 -3.90 -6.30 15.72
C GLY A 122 -3.94 -6.18 14.19
N GLY A 123 -2.79 -6.32 13.54
CA GLY A 123 -2.71 -6.30 12.07
C GLY A 123 -3.02 -4.94 11.42
N LEU A 124 -3.01 -3.86 12.20
CA LEU A 124 -3.18 -2.52 11.66
C LEU A 124 -1.93 -2.12 10.88
N THR A 125 -2.15 -1.52 9.71
CA THR A 125 -1.07 -0.87 8.95
C THR A 125 -1.06 0.62 9.29
N GLY A 126 0.13 1.15 9.56
CA GLY A 126 0.35 2.59 9.76
C GLY A 126 0.94 3.23 8.52
N TRP A 127 0.60 4.49 8.27
CA TRP A 127 1.16 5.29 7.17
C TRP A 127 1.64 6.64 7.67
N ALA A 128 2.66 7.18 7.00
CA ALA A 128 3.17 8.51 7.28
C ALA A 128 3.54 9.22 5.96
N ASP A 129 3.14 10.48 5.81
CA ASP A 129 3.48 11.30 4.66
C ASP A 129 4.88 11.89 4.82
N MET A 130 5.85 11.32 4.11
CA MET A 130 7.23 11.80 4.18
C MET A 130 7.42 13.16 3.49
N ARG A 131 6.51 13.61 2.63
CA ARG A 131 6.53 14.96 2.05
C ARG A 131 6.22 15.99 3.13
N ALA A 132 5.15 15.76 3.88
CA ALA A 132 4.78 16.60 5.02
C ALA A 132 5.85 16.58 6.11
N ALA A 133 6.43 15.40 6.40
CA ALA A 133 7.53 15.27 7.34
C ALA A 133 8.77 16.05 6.90
N TYR A 134 9.15 15.95 5.62
CA TYR A 134 10.26 16.72 5.05
C TYR A 134 9.98 18.22 5.14
N GLU A 135 8.77 18.67 4.83
CA GLU A 135 8.42 20.10 4.91
C GLU A 135 8.50 20.67 6.32
N ALA A 136 8.21 19.85 7.33
CA ALA A 136 8.30 20.23 8.74
C ALA A 136 9.75 20.31 9.27
N LEU A 137 10.76 19.83 8.53
CA LEU A 137 12.17 19.95 8.93
C LEU A 137 12.65 21.40 8.88
N ASP A 138 13.58 21.74 9.78
CA ASP A 138 14.28 23.02 9.71
C ASP A 138 15.24 23.09 8.52
N LEU A 139 15.73 24.30 8.22
CA LEU A 139 16.59 24.55 7.07
C LEU A 139 17.94 23.82 7.16
N GLU A 140 18.45 23.55 8.35
CA GLU A 140 19.73 22.85 8.51
C GLU A 140 19.56 21.35 8.19
N CYS A 141 18.46 20.74 8.65
CA CYS A 141 18.11 19.37 8.30
C CYS A 141 17.80 19.20 6.81
N LYS A 142 17.09 20.14 6.17
CA LYS A 142 16.79 20.07 4.72
C LYS A 142 18.03 20.14 3.83
N LYS A 143 19.12 20.77 4.29
CA LYS A 143 20.40 20.83 3.56
C LYS A 143 21.18 19.51 3.62
N GLY A 144 20.88 18.65 4.59
CA GLY A 144 21.40 17.28 4.65
C GLY A 144 20.72 16.42 3.60
N SER A 145 21.43 16.09 2.53
CA SER A 145 20.90 15.40 1.35
C SER A 145 20.34 14.00 1.67
N ASN A 146 19.02 13.84 1.79
CA ASN A 146 18.24 12.64 1.39
C ASN A 146 16.73 12.81 1.68
N PRO A 147 15.94 13.37 0.75
CA PRO A 147 14.49 13.32 0.86
C PRO A 147 13.99 11.91 0.51
N VAL A 148 13.21 11.29 1.40
CA VAL A 148 12.46 10.05 1.13
C VAL A 148 11.02 10.44 0.84
N CYS A 149 10.44 9.95 -0.25
CA CYS A 149 9.02 10.08 -0.55
C CYS A 149 8.42 8.67 -0.51
N VAL A 150 7.30 8.47 0.20
CA VAL A 150 6.61 7.17 0.31
C VAL A 150 5.18 7.34 -0.17
N SER A 151 4.75 6.48 -1.10
CA SER A 151 3.39 6.42 -1.63
C SER A 151 2.92 4.97 -1.63
N LEU A 152 1.71 4.70 -1.11
CA LEU A 152 1.15 3.34 -1.00
C LEU A 152 -0.32 3.32 -1.42
N VAL A 153 -0.79 2.28 -2.10
CA VAL A 153 -2.22 2.05 -2.37
C VAL A 153 -2.71 0.85 -1.56
N LEU A 154 -3.81 1.01 -0.82
CA LEU A 154 -4.40 -0.07 -0.04
C LEU A 154 -5.82 -0.38 -0.52
N LEU A 155 -6.08 -1.65 -0.82
CA LEU A 155 -7.40 -2.22 -0.98
C LEU A 155 -7.77 -2.90 0.36
N GLN A 156 -8.86 -2.46 0.97
CA GLN A 156 -9.34 -3.07 2.20
C GLN A 156 -10.60 -3.86 1.88
N SER A 157 -10.48 -5.18 1.79
CA SER A 157 -11.63 -6.08 1.89
C SER A 157 -12.06 -6.14 3.35
N GLY A 158 -13.30 -5.72 3.61
CA GLY A 158 -13.98 -5.97 4.88
C GLY A 158 -14.67 -7.33 4.82
N SER A 159 -15.05 -7.85 5.98
CA SER A 159 -16.06 -8.91 6.15
C SER A 159 -17.28 -8.30 6.83
#